data_AF-A0A6A6YH57-F1
#
_entry.id   AF-A0A6A6YH57-F1
#
_cell.length_a   1.000
_cell.length_b   1.000
_cell.length_c   1.000
_cell.angle_alpha   90.00
_cell.angle_beta   90.00
_cell.angle_gamma   90.00
#
_symmetry.space_group_name_H-M   'P 1'
#
loop_
_entity.id
_entity.type
_entity.pdbx_description
1 polymer ?
#
loop_
_entity_poly.entity_id
_entity_poly.type
_entity_poly.pdbx_seq_one_letter_code
_entity_poly.pdbx_strand_id
1 'polypeptide(L)'
;MAASFRSLQTHSNIRVFLQAELHKPAIMDRPGCNHTSSRHNAVCPCKHVPAMKWTIHYDDHRLLEYLLRHQTSGKFENKHWPAVDWVIEYGYCESEFIVVLLQYAQRLGKDRNILKNQMTSLLESHVGGLHAYRVEAHKSTNRARYHWVYVATKADLQVVKLLLQLGADPIGLSTLETKWSQHAIQPSFPVPHVFRVTVPNILKEFIKYGADFS
;
A
#
# COMPACT_ATOMS: atom_id res chain seq x y z
N MET A 1 11.00 -38.80 39.08
CA MET A 1 10.18 -37.83 38.29
C MET A 1 10.91 -36.50 37.98
N ALA A 2 12.24 -36.47 37.82
CA ALA A 2 12.99 -35.21 37.56
C ALA A 2 13.43 -34.99 36.09
N ALA A 3 13.29 -36.01 35.23
CA ALA A 3 13.77 -35.95 33.84
C ALA A 3 12.83 -35.21 32.88
N SER A 4 11.53 -35.16 33.17
CA SER A 4 10.52 -34.53 32.30
C SER A 4 10.57 -32.99 32.34
N PHE A 5 10.90 -32.39 33.48
CA PHE A 5 11.04 -30.93 33.62
C PHE A 5 12.27 -30.36 32.90
N ARG A 6 13.39 -31.11 32.86
CA ARG A 6 14.61 -30.65 32.17
C ARG A 6 14.39 -30.57 30.66
N SER A 7 13.75 -31.58 30.04
CA SER A 7 13.45 -31.56 28.60
C SER A 7 12.59 -30.35 28.19
N LEU A 8 11.50 -30.07 28.93
CA LEU A 8 10.63 -28.92 28.66
C LEU A 8 11.39 -27.58 28.74
N GLN A 9 12.34 -27.46 29.67
CA GLN A 9 13.12 -26.25 29.88
C GLN A 9 14.26 -26.09 28.85
N THR A 10 14.84 -27.17 28.33
CA THR A 10 15.78 -27.09 27.20
C THR A 10 15.04 -26.70 25.91
N HIS A 11 13.83 -27.20 25.69
CA HIS A 11 13.02 -26.85 24.52
C HIS A 11 12.56 -25.38 24.54
N SER A 12 12.23 -24.82 25.71
CA SER A 12 11.90 -23.39 25.83
C SER A 12 13.10 -22.49 25.54
N ASN A 13 14.29 -22.83 26.05
CA ASN A 13 15.51 -22.06 25.83
C ASN A 13 15.97 -22.09 24.36
N ILE A 14 15.88 -23.25 23.70
CA ILE A 14 16.15 -23.38 22.26
C ILE A 14 15.19 -22.52 21.45
N ARG A 15 13.89 -22.53 21.81
CA ARG A 15 12.88 -21.72 21.12
C ARG A 15 13.15 -20.22 21.24
N VAL A 16 13.50 -19.73 22.43
CA VAL A 16 13.84 -18.32 22.67
C VAL A 16 15.07 -17.90 21.85
N PHE A 17 16.12 -18.72 21.86
CA PHE A 17 17.32 -18.47 21.08
C PHE A 17 17.04 -18.46 19.57
N LEU A 18 16.39 -19.51 19.05
CA LEU A 18 16.03 -19.60 17.64
C LEU A 18 15.14 -18.45 17.20
N GLN A 19 14.21 -18.02 18.04
CA GLN A 19 13.36 -16.87 17.72
C GLN A 19 14.17 -15.59 17.59
N ALA A 20 15.14 -15.33 18.47
CA ALA A 20 16.03 -14.18 18.37
C ALA A 20 16.92 -14.24 17.12
N GLU A 21 17.53 -15.40 16.84
CA GLU A 21 18.40 -15.58 15.67
C GLU A 21 17.65 -15.57 14.33
N LEU A 22 16.39 -16.00 14.29
CA LEU A 22 15.53 -15.88 13.11
C LEU A 22 14.93 -14.47 12.95
N HIS A 23 14.77 -13.74 14.05
CA HIS A 23 14.26 -12.38 14.03
C HIS A 23 15.26 -11.41 13.38
N LYS A 24 16.55 -11.51 13.75
CA LYS A 24 17.63 -10.67 13.19
C LYS A 24 17.61 -10.61 11.65
N PRO A 25 17.69 -11.73 10.91
CA PRO A 25 17.70 -11.70 9.45
C PRO A 25 16.37 -11.29 8.85
N ALA A 26 15.25 -11.40 9.58
CA ALA A 26 13.95 -10.94 9.10
C ALA A 26 13.84 -9.41 9.10
N ILE A 27 14.43 -8.74 10.11
CA ILE A 27 14.39 -7.28 10.26
C ILE A 27 15.58 -6.55 9.64
N MET A 28 16.65 -7.28 9.31
CA MET A 28 17.84 -6.73 8.69
C MET A 28 17.55 -6.12 7.32
N ASP A 29 18.16 -4.98 7.05
CA ASP A 29 18.15 -4.36 5.74
C ASP A 29 18.64 -5.34 4.67
N ARG A 30 17.99 -5.29 3.52
CA ARG A 30 18.26 -6.18 2.40
C ARG A 30 19.24 -5.53 1.44
N PRO A 31 20.09 -6.32 0.77
CA PRO A 31 20.83 -5.81 -0.35
C PRO A 31 19.86 -5.28 -1.43
N GLY A 32 20.09 -4.07 -1.95
CA GLY A 32 19.29 -3.52 -3.05
C GLY A 32 19.53 -4.23 -4.39
N CYS A 33 20.54 -5.09 -4.49
CA CYS A 33 20.85 -5.91 -5.64
C CYS A 33 19.99 -7.20 -5.63
N ASN A 34 19.28 -7.49 -6.74
CA ASN A 34 18.56 -8.75 -6.95
C ASN A 34 19.54 -9.88 -7.28
N HIS A 35 20.29 -10.35 -6.30
CA HIS A 35 21.06 -11.58 -6.45
C HIS A 35 20.19 -12.77 -6.07
N THR A 36 19.33 -13.19 -6.99
CA THR A 36 18.71 -14.53 -6.96
C THR A 36 19.76 -15.63 -7.22
N SER A 37 20.95 -15.27 -7.71
CA SER A 37 22.05 -16.20 -7.92
C SER A 37 22.75 -16.53 -6.60
N SER A 38 22.29 -17.61 -6.00
CA SER A 38 23.01 -18.53 -5.14
C SER A 38 24.54 -18.52 -5.37
N ARG A 39 25.28 -17.76 -4.56
CA ARG A 39 26.65 -18.05 -4.10
C ARG A 39 27.04 -17.06 -2.99
N HIS A 40 26.65 -17.51 -1.81
CA HIS A 40 27.14 -17.21 -0.46
C HIS A 40 28.46 -16.42 -0.38
N ASN A 41 28.43 -15.38 0.46
CA ASN A 41 29.53 -14.75 1.20
C ASN A 41 30.26 -13.55 0.60
N ALA A 42 29.92 -13.07 -0.60
CA ALA A 42 30.39 -11.75 -1.02
C ALA A 42 29.47 -10.67 -0.42
N VAL A 43 30.04 -9.74 0.36
CA VAL A 43 29.35 -8.50 0.76
C VAL A 43 28.92 -7.79 -0.51
N CYS A 44 27.63 -7.80 -0.86
CA CYS A 44 27.16 -7.05 -2.04
C CYS A 44 27.43 -5.56 -1.77
N PRO A 45 28.19 -4.86 -2.62
CA PRO A 45 28.49 -3.44 -2.44
C PRO A 45 27.26 -2.54 -2.63
N CYS A 46 26.09 -3.12 -2.89
CA CYS A 46 24.86 -2.38 -3.05
C CYS A 46 24.48 -1.64 -1.76
N LYS A 47 23.77 -0.53 -1.94
CA LYS A 47 23.11 0.15 -0.83
C LYS A 47 22.11 -0.81 -0.19
N HIS A 48 22.18 -0.92 1.13
CA HIS A 48 21.20 -1.66 1.90
C HIS A 48 19.87 -0.89 1.90
N VAL A 49 18.78 -1.63 1.73
CA VAL A 49 17.41 -1.13 1.62
C VAL A 49 16.66 -1.58 2.86
N PRO A 50 15.89 -0.69 3.54
CA PRO A 50 15.08 -1.07 4.69
C PRO A 50 14.23 -2.30 4.40
N ALA A 51 14.17 -3.25 5.34
CA ALA A 51 13.41 -4.50 5.14
C ALA A 51 11.96 -4.23 4.72
N MET A 52 11.32 -3.21 5.30
CA MET A 52 9.98 -2.78 4.93
C MET A 52 9.90 -2.23 3.49
N LYS A 53 10.85 -1.37 3.07
CA LYS A 53 10.91 -0.86 1.68
C LYS A 53 11.08 -2.00 0.68
N TRP A 54 11.98 -2.94 0.98
CA TRP A 54 12.20 -4.14 0.16
C TRP A 54 10.91 -4.97 0.06
N THR A 55 10.24 -5.20 1.19
CA THR A 55 8.99 -5.96 1.25
C THR A 55 7.90 -5.35 0.37
N ILE A 56 7.75 -4.03 0.38
CA ILE A 56 6.79 -3.30 -0.46
C ILE A 56 7.16 -3.43 -1.94
N HIS A 57 8.45 -3.32 -2.28
CA HIS A 57 8.91 -3.42 -3.66
C HIS A 57 8.62 -4.78 -4.30
N TYR A 58 8.72 -5.86 -3.51
CA TYR A 58 8.53 -7.25 -3.97
C TYR A 58 7.16 -7.84 -3.58
N ASP A 59 6.26 -7.04 -3.00
CA ASP A 59 4.91 -7.45 -2.58
C ASP A 59 4.88 -8.70 -1.67
N ASP A 60 5.88 -8.82 -0.77
CA ASP A 60 5.99 -9.99 0.12
C ASP A 60 5.05 -9.85 1.33
N HIS A 61 3.81 -10.31 1.17
CA HIS A 61 2.79 -10.29 2.23
C HIS A 61 3.24 -10.94 3.55
N ARG A 62 4.02 -12.02 3.48
CA ARG A 62 4.42 -12.76 4.69
C ARG A 62 5.42 -11.96 5.49
N LEU A 63 6.42 -11.40 4.81
CA LEU A 63 7.39 -10.54 5.44
C LEU A 63 6.73 -9.23 5.93
N LEU A 64 5.78 -8.67 5.19
CA LEU A 64 5.01 -7.50 5.62
C LEU A 64 4.34 -7.76 6.97
N GLU A 65 3.51 -8.80 7.04
CA GLU A 65 2.81 -9.15 8.28
C GLU A 65 3.78 -9.40 9.43
N TYR A 66 4.89 -10.08 9.16
CA TYR A 66 5.93 -10.31 10.16
C TYR A 66 6.50 -8.99 10.69
N LEU A 67 6.94 -8.10 9.80
CA LEU A 67 7.52 -6.81 10.16
C LEU A 67 6.53 -5.96 10.96
N LEU A 68 5.28 -5.88 10.51
CA LEU A 68 4.22 -5.13 11.20
C LEU A 68 3.94 -5.68 12.61
N ARG A 69 3.86 -7.02 12.78
CA ARG A 69 3.68 -7.66 14.09
C ARG A 69 4.82 -7.34 15.06
N HIS A 70 6.02 -7.13 14.55
CA HIS A 70 7.22 -6.80 15.33
C HIS A 70 7.49 -5.29 15.43
N GLN A 71 6.53 -4.44 15.05
CA GLN A 71 6.62 -2.98 15.13
C GLN A 71 7.78 -2.37 14.32
N THR A 72 8.32 -3.10 13.34
CA THR A 72 9.35 -2.58 12.42
C THR A 72 8.71 -1.81 11.24
N SER A 73 7.65 -1.07 11.55
CA SER A 73 6.87 -0.31 10.58
C SER A 73 7.62 0.87 9.96
N GLY A 74 8.77 1.23 10.52
CA GLY A 74 9.59 2.35 10.07
C GLY A 74 8.98 3.73 10.36
N LYS A 75 7.94 3.82 11.19
CA LYS A 75 7.35 5.11 11.58
C LYS A 75 8.36 5.93 12.37
N PHE A 76 8.65 7.14 11.91
CA PHE A 76 9.55 8.07 12.60
C PHE A 76 8.82 8.82 13.71
N GLU A 77 9.58 9.38 14.65
CA GLU A 77 9.07 10.17 15.78
C GLU A 77 8.29 11.42 15.34
N ASN A 78 8.62 11.97 14.16
CA ASN A 78 7.93 13.11 13.55
C ASN A 78 6.55 12.75 12.95
N LYS A 79 6.05 11.54 13.22
CA LYS A 79 4.76 11.01 12.73
C LYS A 79 4.70 10.81 11.20
N HIS A 80 5.82 10.97 10.51
CA HIS A 80 5.96 10.56 9.13
C HIS A 80 6.04 9.04 9.04
N TRP A 81 5.37 8.48 8.03
CA TRP A 81 5.42 7.06 7.77
C TRP A 81 6.00 6.74 6.39
N PRO A 82 7.30 6.37 6.31
CA PRO A 82 8.00 6.12 5.05
C PRO A 82 7.38 5.00 4.21
N ALA A 83 6.69 4.06 4.85
CA ALA A 83 6.04 2.96 4.14
C ALA A 83 4.97 3.47 3.17
N VAL A 84 4.29 4.57 3.50
CA VAL A 84 3.31 5.20 2.59
C VAL A 84 4.00 5.75 1.35
N ASP A 85 5.12 6.45 1.53
CA ASP A 85 5.89 7.02 0.44
C ASP A 85 6.45 5.93 -0.48
N TRP A 86 6.88 4.80 0.08
CA TRP A 86 7.36 3.66 -0.72
C TRP A 86 6.25 3.00 -1.52
N VAL A 87 5.04 2.87 -0.97
CA VAL A 87 3.87 2.38 -1.74
C VAL A 87 3.59 3.31 -2.93
N ILE A 88 3.65 4.63 -2.73
CA ILE A 88 3.48 5.62 -3.80
C ILE A 88 4.62 5.56 -4.82
N GLU A 89 5.88 5.47 -4.36
CA GLU A 89 7.09 5.40 -5.19
C GLU A 89 7.04 4.23 -6.18
N TYR A 90 6.57 3.06 -5.73
CA TYR A 90 6.47 1.88 -6.58
C TYR A 90 5.17 1.87 -7.41
N GLY A 91 4.03 2.23 -6.83
CA GLY A 91 2.78 2.44 -7.58
C GLY A 91 2.14 1.18 -8.18
N TYR A 92 2.66 -0.02 -7.88
CA TYR A 92 2.14 -1.31 -8.39
C TYR A 92 1.84 -2.33 -7.30
N CYS A 93 1.73 -1.93 -6.03
CA CYS A 93 1.37 -2.85 -4.94
C CYS A 93 -0.07 -3.35 -5.10
N GLU A 94 -0.30 -4.63 -4.82
CA GLU A 94 -1.65 -5.18 -4.80
C GLU A 94 -2.51 -4.51 -3.70
N SER A 95 -3.79 -4.32 -3.99
CA SER A 95 -4.70 -3.61 -3.09
C SER A 95 -4.85 -4.33 -1.75
N GLU A 96 -4.83 -5.66 -1.75
CA GLU A 96 -4.80 -6.51 -0.57
C GLU A 96 -3.57 -6.24 0.32
N PHE A 97 -2.41 -5.98 -0.29
CA PHE A 97 -1.19 -5.64 0.43
C PHE A 97 -1.34 -4.29 1.13
N ILE A 98 -1.85 -3.29 0.40
CA ILE A 98 -2.13 -1.96 0.94
C ILE A 98 -3.15 -2.03 2.09
N VAL A 99 -4.19 -2.87 1.96
CA VAL A 99 -5.17 -3.08 3.04
C VAL A 99 -4.50 -3.56 4.33
N VAL A 100 -3.57 -4.52 4.27
CA VAL A 100 -2.86 -5.02 5.46
C VAL A 100 -2.09 -3.88 6.14
N LEU A 101 -1.39 -3.06 5.34
CA LEU A 101 -0.63 -1.92 5.84
C LEU A 101 -1.54 -0.88 6.51
N LEU A 102 -2.64 -0.49 5.85
CA LEU A 102 -3.58 0.51 6.38
C LEU A 102 -4.35 0.02 7.61
N GLN A 103 -4.73 -1.25 7.65
CA GLN A 103 -5.34 -1.85 8.86
C GLN A 103 -4.38 -1.81 10.04
N TYR A 104 -3.09 -2.06 9.82
CA TYR A 104 -2.08 -1.91 10.85
C TYR A 104 -2.00 -0.46 11.34
N ALA A 105 -2.00 0.51 10.41
CA ALA A 105 -2.05 1.93 10.73
C ALA A 105 -3.24 2.29 11.64
N GLN A 106 -4.42 1.75 11.31
CA GLN A 106 -5.65 1.94 12.07
C GLN A 106 -5.55 1.33 13.48
N ARG A 107 -4.91 0.16 13.62
CA ARG A 107 -4.68 -0.51 14.93
C ARG A 107 -3.66 0.23 15.79
N LEU A 108 -2.68 0.88 15.18
CA LEU A 108 -1.80 1.84 15.88
C LEU A 108 -2.57 3.08 16.37
N GLY A 109 -3.88 3.15 16.11
CA GLY A 109 -4.80 4.21 16.50
C GLY A 109 -4.66 4.66 17.94
N LYS A 110 -4.00 5.83 18.09
CA LYS A 110 -4.28 6.93 19.03
C LYS A 110 -3.29 8.08 18.84
N ASP A 111 -2.13 7.84 18.22
CA ASP A 111 -1.25 8.90 17.69
C ASP A 111 -1.75 9.37 16.33
N ARG A 112 -2.89 10.08 16.35
CA ARG A 112 -3.73 10.56 15.23
C ARG A 112 -3.05 11.41 14.15
N ASN A 113 -1.72 11.52 14.17
CA ASN A 113 -0.98 12.38 13.25
C ASN A 113 -0.25 11.59 12.18
N ILE A 114 -0.77 10.44 11.72
CA ILE A 114 -0.36 10.03 10.38
C ILE A 114 -0.81 11.16 9.46
N LEU A 115 0.16 11.79 8.79
CA LEU A 115 -0.06 13.05 8.10
C LEU A 115 -1.22 12.88 7.12
N LYS A 116 -2.33 13.61 7.35
CA LYS A 116 -3.48 13.71 6.44
C LYS A 116 -3.02 13.81 4.99
N ASN A 117 -1.94 14.57 4.75
CA ASN A 117 -1.32 14.73 3.45
C ASN A 117 -0.80 13.41 2.87
N GLN A 118 -0.07 12.58 3.63
CA GLN A 118 0.40 11.27 3.14
C GLN A 118 -0.76 10.35 2.77
N MET A 119 -1.83 10.32 3.57
CA MET A 119 -3.03 9.52 3.27
C MET A 119 -3.77 10.05 2.04
N THR A 120 -3.78 11.38 1.85
CA THR A 120 -4.36 12.03 0.67
C THR A 120 -3.55 11.72 -0.58
N SER A 121 -2.21 11.80 -0.53
CA SER A 121 -1.33 11.42 -1.64
C SER A 121 -1.45 9.94 -2.01
N LEU A 122 -1.57 9.06 -1.01
CA LEU A 122 -1.80 7.64 -1.28
C LEU A 122 -3.19 7.39 -1.88
N LEU A 123 -4.23 8.11 -1.42
CA LEU A 123 -5.56 8.05 -2.01
C LEU A 123 -5.53 8.50 -3.47
N GLU A 124 -4.86 9.61 -3.75
CA GLU A 124 -4.68 10.14 -5.10
C GLU A 124 -3.97 9.11 -6.00
N SER A 125 -2.82 8.60 -5.56
CA SER A 125 -2.04 7.59 -6.29
C SER A 125 -2.86 6.32 -6.56
N HIS A 126 -3.59 5.83 -5.55
CA HIS A 126 -4.37 4.60 -5.67
C HIS A 126 -5.55 4.76 -6.64
N VAL A 127 -6.32 5.84 -6.50
CA VAL A 127 -7.47 6.11 -7.38
C VAL A 127 -7.02 6.42 -8.81
N GLY A 128 -5.90 7.12 -8.98
CA GLY A 128 -5.30 7.39 -10.29
C GLY A 128 -4.78 6.14 -11.00
N GLY A 129 -4.39 5.11 -10.24
CA GLY A 129 -3.91 3.82 -10.74
C GLY A 129 -5.01 2.81 -11.11
N LEU A 130 -6.29 3.10 -10.82
CA LEU A 130 -7.38 2.17 -11.11
C LEU A 130 -7.48 1.86 -12.61
N HIS A 131 -7.58 0.57 -12.91
CA HIS A 131 -7.61 0.10 -14.29
C HIS A 131 -8.88 0.54 -15.02
N ALA A 132 -8.66 1.08 -16.22
CA ALA A 132 -9.70 1.37 -17.19
C ALA A 132 -9.73 0.25 -18.25
N TYR A 133 -10.90 -0.32 -18.48
CA TYR A 133 -11.13 -1.29 -19.54
C TYR A 133 -11.85 -0.61 -20.71
N ARG A 134 -11.38 -0.88 -21.92
CA ARG A 134 -12.04 -0.42 -23.13
C ARG A 134 -13.19 -1.36 -23.48
N VAL A 135 -14.42 -0.87 -23.38
CA VAL A 135 -15.63 -1.62 -23.71
C VAL A 135 -16.18 -1.13 -25.04
N GLU A 136 -16.51 -2.07 -25.93
CA GLU A 136 -17.16 -1.76 -27.20
C GLU A 136 -18.59 -1.29 -26.92
N ALA A 137 -18.91 -0.05 -27.30
CA ALA A 137 -20.29 0.43 -27.30
C ALA A 137 -21.03 -0.26 -28.45
N HIS A 138 -22.28 -0.67 -28.20
CA HIS A 138 -23.11 -1.44 -29.14
C HIS A 138 -22.89 -1.10 -30.61
N LYS A 139 -22.76 -2.16 -31.44
CA LYS A 139 -22.54 -2.12 -32.90
C LYS A 139 -23.54 -1.18 -33.59
N SER A 140 -23.19 0.10 -33.64
CA SER A 140 -23.74 1.02 -34.62
C SER A 140 -23.24 0.56 -35.98
N THR A 141 -24.14 0.41 -36.94
CA THR A 141 -23.91 -0.12 -38.29
C THR A 141 -22.77 0.54 -39.06
N ASN A 142 -22.22 1.68 -38.61
CA ASN A 142 -21.21 2.42 -39.36
C ASN A 142 -19.87 2.68 -38.63
N ARG A 143 -19.74 2.55 -37.31
CA ARG A 143 -18.42 2.64 -36.61
C ARG A 143 -18.46 1.95 -35.24
N ALA A 144 -17.44 1.15 -34.93
CA ALA A 144 -17.20 0.68 -33.56
C ALA A 144 -16.89 1.88 -32.68
N ARG A 145 -17.80 2.19 -31.76
CA ARG A 145 -17.57 3.17 -30.69
C ARG A 145 -17.05 2.43 -29.48
N TYR A 146 -16.16 3.04 -28.72
CA TYR A 146 -15.65 2.46 -27.49
C TYR A 146 -15.83 3.46 -26.35
N HIS A 147 -16.10 2.97 -25.16
CA HIS A 147 -16.11 3.75 -23.94
C HIS A 147 -15.21 3.08 -22.90
N TRP A 148 -14.63 3.87 -22.01
CA TRP A 148 -13.78 3.38 -20.94
C TRP A 148 -14.63 3.12 -19.70
N VAL A 149 -14.58 1.91 -19.17
CA VAL A 149 -15.21 1.53 -17.92
C VAL A 149 -14.12 1.32 -16.88
N TYR A 150 -14.23 2.02 -15.76
CA TYR A 150 -13.33 1.88 -14.64
C TYR A 150 -13.97 0.93 -13.64
N VAL A 151 -13.21 -0.09 -13.25
CA VAL A 151 -13.69 -1.12 -12.33
C VAL A 151 -12.79 -1.11 -11.10
N ALA A 152 -13.40 -0.97 -9.93
CA ALA A 152 -12.73 -1.17 -8.65
C ALA A 152 -13.10 -2.55 -8.10
N THR A 153 -12.10 -3.28 -7.63
CA THR A 153 -12.27 -4.50 -6.87
C THR A 153 -12.80 -4.21 -5.46
N LYS A 154 -13.15 -5.27 -4.72
CA LYS A 154 -13.50 -5.13 -3.30
C LYS A 154 -12.33 -4.61 -2.47
N ALA A 155 -11.10 -5.02 -2.81
CA ALA A 155 -9.88 -4.59 -2.14
C ALA A 155 -9.64 -3.09 -2.37
N ASP A 156 -9.79 -2.60 -3.61
CA ASP A 156 -9.67 -1.15 -3.92
C ASP A 156 -10.64 -0.30 -3.10
N LEU A 157 -11.90 -0.73 -3.03
CA LEU A 157 -12.90 -0.03 -2.23
C LEU A 157 -12.55 -0.04 -0.73
N GLN A 158 -11.92 -1.12 -0.25
CA GLN A 158 -11.46 -1.22 1.13
C GLN A 158 -10.25 -0.31 1.39
N VAL A 159 -9.30 -0.22 0.46
CA VAL A 159 -8.19 0.74 0.52
C VAL A 159 -8.74 2.16 0.65
N VAL A 160 -9.64 2.57 -0.25
CA VAL A 160 -10.28 3.90 -0.21
C VAL A 160 -10.93 4.16 1.15
N LYS A 161 -11.73 3.21 1.65
CA LYS A 161 -12.40 3.35 2.96
C LYS A 161 -11.40 3.55 4.10
N LEU A 162 -10.33 2.76 4.13
CA LEU A 162 -9.31 2.85 5.18
C LEU A 162 -8.57 4.19 5.11
N LEU A 163 -8.22 4.65 3.91
CA LEU A 163 -7.57 5.95 3.72
C LEU A 163 -8.43 7.11 4.22
N LEU A 164 -9.72 7.11 3.89
CA LEU A 164 -10.66 8.13 4.37
C LEU A 164 -10.83 8.08 5.90
N GLN A 165 -10.89 6.89 6.49
CA GLN A 165 -10.91 6.71 7.95
C GLN A 165 -9.64 7.21 8.63
N LEU A 166 -8.50 7.13 7.94
CA LEU A 166 -7.21 7.64 8.39
C LEU A 166 -7.04 9.14 8.10
N GLY A 167 -8.07 9.80 7.58
CA GLY A 167 -8.14 11.26 7.42
C GLY A 167 -7.70 11.79 6.06
N ALA A 168 -7.58 10.92 5.04
CA ALA A 168 -7.37 11.38 3.66
C ALA A 168 -8.45 12.38 3.23
N ASP A 169 -8.05 13.41 2.48
CA ASP A 169 -8.96 14.42 1.93
C ASP A 169 -9.47 13.99 0.54
N PRO A 170 -10.76 13.65 0.38
CA PRO A 170 -11.29 13.29 -0.93
C PRO A 170 -11.40 14.48 -1.90
N ILE A 171 -11.41 15.73 -1.40
CA ILE A 171 -11.46 16.94 -2.24
C ILE A 171 -10.04 17.44 -2.55
N GLY A 172 -9.10 17.24 -1.62
CA GLY A 172 -7.71 17.71 -1.71
C GLY A 172 -6.79 16.96 -2.68
N LEU A 173 -7.32 16.22 -3.64
CA LEU A 173 -6.54 15.50 -4.65
C LEU A 173 -5.83 16.51 -5.58
N SER A 174 -4.50 16.39 -5.72
CA SER A 174 -3.65 17.34 -6.43
C SER A 174 -3.84 17.31 -7.95
N THR A 175 -3.51 18.44 -8.58
CA THR A 175 -3.56 18.62 -10.04
C THR A 175 -2.28 18.23 -10.78
N LEU A 176 -1.17 18.02 -10.07
CA LEU A 176 0.17 18.08 -10.68
C LEU A 176 0.92 16.75 -10.78
N GLU A 177 0.62 15.74 -9.94
CA GLU A 177 1.53 14.60 -9.76
C GLU A 177 0.97 13.25 -10.22
N THR A 178 -0.34 13.04 -10.20
CA THR A 178 -0.91 11.78 -10.69
C THR A 178 -0.98 11.74 -12.22
N LYS A 179 -0.34 10.71 -12.80
CA LYS A 179 -0.59 10.29 -14.17
C LYS A 179 -1.95 9.60 -14.24
N TRP A 180 -3.03 10.37 -14.18
CA TRP A 180 -4.36 9.89 -14.54
C TRP A 180 -4.26 9.23 -15.91
N SER A 181 -4.88 8.05 -16.07
CA SER A 181 -4.74 7.27 -17.30
C SER A 181 -4.90 8.19 -18.52
N GLN A 182 -3.91 8.20 -19.42
CA GLN A 182 -3.86 9.11 -20.58
C GLN A 182 -5.05 8.91 -21.55
N HIS A 183 -5.87 7.90 -21.29
CA HIS A 183 -7.06 7.54 -22.03
C HIS A 183 -8.33 8.20 -21.48
N ALA A 184 -8.29 8.78 -20.28
CA ALA A 184 -9.29 9.74 -19.85
C ALA A 184 -9.13 10.98 -20.72
N ILE A 185 -10.19 11.34 -21.46
CA ILE A 185 -10.28 12.61 -22.20
C ILE A 185 -9.89 13.70 -21.19
N GLN A 186 -8.74 14.34 -21.37
CA GLN A 186 -8.38 15.45 -20.50
C GLN A 186 -9.44 16.52 -20.71
N PRO A 187 -10.20 16.89 -19.66
CA PRO A 187 -11.18 17.94 -19.81
C PRO A 187 -10.44 19.21 -20.24
N SER A 188 -11.01 19.93 -21.20
CA SER A 188 -10.48 21.21 -21.69
C SER A 188 -10.48 22.30 -20.60
N PHE A 189 -11.07 22.01 -19.43
CA PHE A 189 -11.19 22.89 -18.29
C PHE A 189 -10.64 22.21 -17.03
N PRO A 190 -10.14 22.99 -16.05
CA PRO A 190 -9.70 22.46 -14.76
C PRO A 190 -10.92 21.90 -14.00
N VAL A 191 -11.18 20.60 -14.18
CA VAL A 191 -12.18 19.87 -13.41
C VAL A 191 -11.51 19.35 -12.13
N PRO A 192 -12.08 19.60 -10.94
CA PRO A 192 -11.57 19.04 -9.69
C PRO A 192 -11.42 17.52 -9.79
N HIS A 193 -10.31 16.99 -9.28
CA HIS A 193 -9.90 15.60 -9.51
C HIS A 193 -10.88 14.58 -8.94
N VAL A 194 -11.65 14.98 -7.92
CA VAL A 194 -12.74 14.19 -7.37
C VAL A 194 -13.78 13.79 -8.44
N PHE A 195 -14.03 14.66 -9.44
CA PHE A 195 -14.94 14.36 -10.55
C PHE A 195 -14.30 13.52 -11.66
N ARG A 196 -12.98 13.32 -11.62
CA ARG A 196 -12.29 12.37 -12.51
C ARG A 196 -12.45 10.92 -12.04
N VAL A 197 -12.89 10.72 -10.80
CA VAL A 197 -13.23 9.40 -10.27
C VAL A 197 -14.53 8.93 -10.91
N THR A 198 -14.42 8.03 -11.87
CA THR A 198 -15.58 7.50 -12.62
C THR A 198 -16.21 6.27 -11.97
N VAL A 199 -15.63 5.75 -10.89
CA VAL A 199 -16.12 4.56 -10.18
C VAL A 199 -17.21 4.95 -9.18
N PRO A 200 -18.49 4.60 -9.40
CA PRO A 200 -19.60 5.09 -8.57
C PRO A 200 -19.49 4.72 -7.09
N ASN A 201 -18.92 3.54 -6.79
CA ASN A 201 -18.77 3.08 -5.41
C ASN A 201 -17.72 3.90 -4.64
N ILE A 202 -16.67 4.39 -5.30
CA ILE A 202 -15.67 5.25 -4.68
C ILE A 202 -16.27 6.64 -4.43
N LEU A 203 -17.00 7.19 -5.40
CA LEU A 203 -17.71 8.46 -5.25
C LEU A 203 -18.69 8.44 -4.06
N LYS A 204 -19.42 7.34 -3.87
CA LYS A 204 -20.31 7.18 -2.71
C LYS A 204 -19.56 7.26 -1.39
N GLU A 205 -18.37 6.67 -1.30
CA GLU A 205 -17.54 6.80 -0.10
C GLU A 205 -17.04 8.24 0.07
N PHE A 206 -16.62 8.92 -1.00
CA PHE A 206 -16.20 10.33 -0.92
C PHE A 206 -17.30 11.22 -0.33
N ILE A 207 -18.54 11.10 -0.83
CA ILE A 207 -19.70 11.85 -0.30
C ILE A 207 -19.90 11.53 1.18
N LYS A 208 -19.83 10.25 1.55
CA LYS A 208 -20.01 9.80 2.94
C LYS A 208 -18.97 10.41 3.89
N TYR A 209 -17.75 10.65 3.43
CA TYR A 209 -16.68 11.28 4.22
C TYR A 209 -16.59 12.80 4.01
N GLY A 210 -17.67 13.42 3.53
CA GLY A 210 -17.82 14.89 3.52
C GLY A 210 -17.38 15.58 2.24
N ALA A 211 -17.21 14.86 1.13
CA ALA A 211 -17.06 15.51 -0.17
C ALA A 211 -18.39 16.17 -0.57
N ASP A 212 -18.42 17.50 -0.55
CA ASP A 212 -19.54 18.30 -1.06
C ASP A 212 -19.31 18.64 -2.53
N PHE A 213 -20.30 18.34 -3.37
CA PHE A 213 -20.29 18.59 -4.81
C PHE A 213 -21.35 19.62 -5.24
N SER A 214 -22.01 20.27 -4.27
CA SER A 214 -23.03 21.30 -4.51
C SER A 214 -22.47 22.63 -4.98
#